data_AF-A0A7C4YKP9-F1
#
_entry.id   AF-A0A7C4YKP9-F1
#
_cell.length_a   1.000
_cell.length_b   1.000
_cell.length_c   1.000
_cell.angle_alpha   90.00
_cell.angle_beta   90.00
_cell.angle_gamma   90.00
#
_symmetry.space_group_name_H-M   'P 1'
#
loop_
_entity.id
_entity.type
_entity.pdbx_description
1 polymer ?
#
loop_
_entity_poly.entity_id
_entity_poly.type
_entity_poly.pdbx_seq_one_letter_code
_entity_poly.pdbx_strand_id
1 'polypeptide(L)'
;MDERQQDVLIKALQASLAAGTELRLYRSGKLAGLFPSRSGAAAAAATMAVREGLVEITRTEIKGKISTEWVKITPKGVEYLHGQTTPIGVLRELRRELAVAREGAPSFLTALQQEWQESARRMHEQVQRAVQRLDALADRVEDALRRADILGQPLPNGVLKSVPWGQVALDYLDHRYEAGAPENCPLPELFAAVRNHFPELTLVEFQDGVRRMHDHRALHLIPFPEPPVCLPEPEYAILDGATVLYFAAKTEKR
;
A
#
# COMPACT_ATOMS: atom_id res chain seq x y z
N MET A 1 -11.36 -14.58 -56.74
CA MET A 1 -12.41 -14.45 -55.70
C MET A 1 -11.82 -13.58 -54.61
N ASP A 2 -12.56 -12.59 -54.10
CA ASP A 2 -12.07 -11.73 -53.02
C ASP A 2 -11.94 -12.56 -51.72
N GLU A 3 -10.87 -12.37 -50.96
CA GLU A 3 -10.55 -13.15 -49.75
C GLU A 3 -11.68 -13.03 -48.72
N ARG A 4 -12.28 -11.83 -48.61
CA ARG A 4 -13.46 -11.59 -47.77
C ARG A 4 -14.70 -12.36 -48.21
N GLN A 5 -14.89 -12.55 -49.52
CA GLN A 5 -16.00 -13.33 -50.04
C GLN A 5 -15.79 -14.82 -49.74
N GLN A 6 -14.54 -15.30 -49.82
CA GLN A 6 -14.18 -16.68 -49.49
C GLN A 6 -14.42 -17.00 -48.02
N ASP A 7 -13.98 -16.13 -47.12
CA ASP A 7 -14.18 -16.31 -45.68
C ASP A 7 -15.66 -16.34 -45.28
N VAL A 8 -16.46 -15.45 -45.87
CA VAL A 8 -17.91 -15.41 -45.62
C VAL A 8 -18.57 -16.70 -46.12
N LEU A 9 -18.16 -17.21 -47.28
CA LEU A 9 -18.67 -18.48 -47.81
C LEU A 9 -18.30 -19.66 -46.91
N ILE A 10 -17.04 -19.79 -46.51
CA ILE A 10 -16.57 -20.91 -45.69
C ILE A 10 -17.31 -20.90 -44.34
N LYS A 11 -17.42 -19.74 -43.68
CA LYS A 11 -18.16 -19.60 -42.41
C LYS A 11 -19.64 -19.94 -42.57
N ALA A 12 -20.27 -19.51 -43.66
CA ALA A 12 -21.66 -19.84 -43.97
C ALA A 12 -21.85 -21.35 -44.16
N LEU A 13 -21.00 -22.01 -44.96
CA LEU A 13 -21.09 -23.46 -45.17
C LEU A 13 -20.80 -24.26 -43.89
N GLN A 14 -19.84 -23.83 -43.05
CA GLN A 14 -19.58 -24.41 -41.73
C GLN A 14 -20.82 -24.32 -40.82
N ALA A 15 -21.49 -23.16 -40.80
CA ALA A 15 -22.71 -22.96 -40.03
C ALA A 15 -23.87 -23.84 -40.54
N SER A 16 -23.99 -24.01 -41.86
CA SER A 16 -24.98 -24.91 -42.47
C SER A 16 -24.74 -26.36 -42.07
N LEU A 17 -23.48 -26.82 -42.15
CA LEU A 17 -23.08 -28.17 -41.80
C LEU A 17 -23.34 -28.46 -40.30
N ALA A 18 -23.02 -27.51 -39.43
CA ALA A 18 -23.24 -27.63 -37.99
C ALA A 18 -24.73 -27.66 -37.61
N ALA A 19 -25.58 -26.90 -38.32
CA ALA A 19 -27.01 -26.84 -38.02
C ALA A 19 -27.78 -28.10 -38.45
N GLY A 20 -27.29 -28.82 -39.48
CA GLY A 20 -27.91 -30.06 -39.98
C GLY A 20 -29.36 -29.92 -40.50
N THR A 21 -29.89 -28.71 -40.53
CA THR A 21 -31.29 -28.36 -40.79
C THR A 21 -31.36 -27.21 -41.78
N GLU A 22 -32.56 -26.91 -42.28
CA GLU A 22 -32.76 -25.82 -43.22
C GLU A 22 -32.55 -24.46 -42.54
N LEU A 23 -31.77 -23.60 -43.18
CA LEU A 23 -31.50 -22.24 -42.70
C LEU A 23 -31.96 -21.21 -43.72
N ARG A 24 -32.33 -20.02 -43.28
CA ARG A 24 -32.68 -18.93 -44.21
C ARG A 24 -31.43 -18.52 -44.99
N LEU A 25 -31.56 -18.22 -46.28
CA LEU A 25 -30.41 -17.78 -47.08
C LEU A 25 -29.80 -16.49 -46.52
N TYR A 26 -30.65 -15.53 -46.15
CA TYR A 26 -30.23 -14.25 -45.58
C TYR A 26 -30.84 -14.03 -44.20
N ARG A 27 -30.08 -13.37 -43.33
CA ARG A 27 -30.59 -12.84 -42.06
C ARG A 27 -31.76 -11.89 -42.32
N SER A 28 -32.81 -12.01 -41.51
CA SER A 28 -33.96 -11.09 -41.54
C SER A 28 -34.30 -10.65 -40.12
N GLY A 29 -33.94 -9.41 -39.78
CA GLY A 29 -34.08 -8.85 -38.44
C GLY A 29 -33.27 -9.64 -37.38
N LYS A 30 -33.97 -10.12 -36.35
CA LYS A 30 -33.39 -10.94 -35.27
C LYS A 30 -33.22 -12.42 -35.63
N LEU A 31 -33.80 -12.86 -36.75
CA LEU A 31 -33.81 -14.26 -37.14
C LEU A 31 -32.55 -14.57 -37.95
N ALA A 32 -31.81 -15.59 -37.51
CA ALA A 32 -30.56 -16.00 -38.11
C ALA A 32 -30.77 -16.47 -39.56
N GLY A 33 -29.78 -16.19 -40.40
CA GLY A 33 -29.68 -16.70 -41.76
C GLY A 33 -28.22 -17.02 -42.07
N LEU A 34 -28.03 -17.81 -43.12
CA LEU A 34 -26.75 -18.36 -43.54
C LEU A 34 -25.77 -17.25 -43.93
N PHE A 35 -26.26 -16.24 -44.63
CA PHE A 35 -25.51 -15.03 -44.97
C PHE A 35 -26.04 -13.80 -44.20
N PRO A 36 -25.16 -12.89 -43.76
CA PRO A 36 -25.54 -11.81 -42.86
C PRO A 36 -26.36 -10.70 -43.52
N SER A 37 -26.22 -10.48 -44.83
CA SER A 37 -26.94 -9.42 -45.56
C SER A 37 -27.14 -9.77 -47.04
N ARG A 38 -28.11 -9.10 -47.67
CA ARG A 38 -28.38 -9.15 -49.12
C ARG A 38 -27.51 -8.18 -49.94
N SER A 39 -26.40 -7.68 -49.39
CA SER A 39 -25.52 -6.72 -50.06
C SER A 39 -24.04 -7.06 -49.90
N GLY A 40 -23.19 -6.49 -50.77
CA GLY A 40 -21.73 -6.61 -50.70
C GLY A 40 -21.20 -8.04 -50.84
N ALA A 41 -20.10 -8.33 -50.13
CA ALA A 41 -19.43 -9.63 -50.17
C ALA A 41 -20.34 -10.80 -49.75
N ALA A 42 -21.28 -10.56 -48.84
CA ALA A 42 -22.25 -11.58 -48.39
C ALA A 42 -23.23 -11.96 -49.51
N ALA A 43 -23.74 -11.00 -50.28
CA ALA A 43 -24.59 -11.28 -51.43
C ALA A 43 -23.84 -11.99 -52.57
N ALA A 44 -22.59 -11.59 -52.82
CA ALA A 44 -21.74 -12.25 -53.81
C ALA A 44 -21.45 -13.71 -53.42
N ALA A 45 -21.13 -13.95 -52.14
CA ALA A 45 -20.92 -15.29 -51.60
C ALA A 45 -22.20 -16.15 -51.67
N ALA A 46 -23.36 -15.59 -51.32
CA ALA A 46 -24.64 -16.27 -51.38
C ALA A 46 -25.03 -16.65 -52.82
N THR A 47 -24.93 -15.70 -53.75
CA THR A 47 -25.19 -15.93 -55.18
C THR A 47 -24.30 -17.02 -55.73
N MET A 48 -23.02 -17.00 -55.37
CA MET A 48 -22.07 -18.03 -55.76
C MET A 48 -22.41 -19.39 -55.14
N ALA A 49 -22.75 -19.44 -53.84
CA ALA A 49 -23.09 -20.69 -53.17
C ALA A 49 -24.27 -21.40 -53.85
N VAL A 50 -25.28 -20.64 -54.26
CA VAL A 50 -26.45 -21.15 -54.99
C VAL A 50 -26.06 -21.53 -56.43
N ARG A 51 -25.36 -20.64 -57.15
CA ARG A 51 -24.96 -20.87 -58.55
C ARG A 51 -24.06 -22.09 -58.72
N GLU A 52 -23.11 -22.28 -57.81
CA GLU A 52 -22.18 -23.41 -57.84
C GLU A 52 -22.79 -24.69 -57.24
N GLY A 53 -24.04 -24.62 -56.74
CA GLY A 53 -24.74 -25.75 -56.12
C GLY A 53 -24.12 -26.22 -54.81
N LEU A 54 -23.45 -25.33 -54.08
CA LEU A 54 -22.91 -25.60 -52.73
C LEU A 54 -24.02 -25.61 -51.67
N VAL A 55 -25.08 -24.84 -51.92
CA VAL A 55 -26.32 -24.86 -51.18
C VAL A 55 -27.49 -24.96 -52.15
N GLU A 56 -28.54 -25.65 -51.76
CA GLU A 56 -29.78 -25.77 -52.53
C GLU A 56 -30.92 -25.06 -51.81
N ILE A 57 -31.85 -24.47 -52.57
CA ILE A 57 -33.07 -23.85 -52.01
C ILE A 57 -34.11 -24.95 -51.83
N THR A 58 -34.44 -25.26 -50.58
CA THR A 58 -35.39 -26.35 -50.25
C THR A 58 -36.83 -25.85 -50.19
N ARG A 59 -37.05 -24.61 -49.74
CA ARG A 59 -38.39 -23.99 -49.72
C ARG A 59 -38.31 -22.46 -49.81
N THR A 60 -39.37 -21.87 -50.34
CA THR A 60 -39.55 -20.42 -50.42
C THR A 60 -40.86 -20.04 -49.75
N GLU A 61 -40.78 -19.21 -48.72
CA GLU A 61 -41.95 -18.72 -47.97
C GLU A 61 -42.22 -17.26 -48.35
N ILE A 62 -43.42 -16.98 -48.86
CA ILE A 62 -43.87 -15.62 -49.17
C ILE A 62 -44.83 -15.17 -48.06
N LYS A 63 -44.44 -14.12 -47.32
CA LYS A 63 -45.30 -13.48 -46.32
C LYS A 63 -45.49 -12.02 -46.68
N GLY A 64 -46.65 -11.69 -47.24
CA GLY A 64 -46.94 -10.37 -47.79
C GLY A 64 -46.05 -10.07 -49.00
N LYS A 65 -45.28 -8.98 -48.95
CA LYS A 65 -44.33 -8.59 -50.01
C LYS A 65 -42.93 -9.21 -49.86
N ILE A 66 -42.67 -9.98 -48.80
CA ILE A 66 -41.34 -10.50 -48.48
C ILE A 66 -41.27 -11.98 -48.83
N SER A 67 -40.31 -12.32 -49.71
CA SER A 67 -39.91 -13.70 -50.01
C SER A 67 -38.70 -14.10 -49.16
N THR A 68 -38.82 -15.22 -48.43
CA THR A 68 -37.76 -15.83 -47.62
C THR A 68 -37.40 -17.19 -48.20
N GLU A 69 -36.16 -17.31 -48.68
CA GLU A 69 -35.61 -18.57 -49.19
C GLU A 69 -34.94 -19.32 -48.04
N TRP A 70 -35.21 -20.61 -47.96
CA TRP A 70 -34.56 -21.55 -47.06
C TRP A 70 -33.65 -22.46 -47.87
N VAL A 71 -32.46 -22.68 -47.34
CA VAL A 71 -31.40 -23.43 -47.99
C VAL A 71 -30.84 -24.52 -47.09
N LYS A 72 -30.30 -25.55 -47.72
CA LYS A 72 -29.55 -26.63 -47.09
C LYS A 72 -28.22 -26.82 -47.82
N ILE A 73 -27.18 -27.21 -47.08
CA ILE A 73 -25.90 -27.57 -47.69
C ILE A 73 -26.03 -28.85 -48.50
N THR A 74 -25.48 -28.86 -49.72
CA THR A 74 -25.45 -30.03 -50.60
C THR A 74 -24.20 -30.89 -50.30
N PRO A 75 -24.14 -32.16 -50.75
CA PRO A 75 -22.92 -32.96 -50.68
C PRO A 75 -21.71 -32.25 -51.33
N LYS A 76 -21.93 -31.55 -52.46
CA LYS A 76 -20.91 -30.73 -53.13
C LYS A 76 -20.40 -29.58 -52.25
N GLY A 77 -21.30 -28.95 -51.49
CA GLY A 77 -20.94 -27.95 -50.49
C GLY A 77 -20.06 -28.51 -49.36
N VAL A 78 -20.34 -29.73 -48.91
CA VAL A 78 -19.54 -30.44 -47.90
C VAL A 78 -18.15 -30.80 -48.43
N GLU A 79 -18.07 -31.34 -49.65
CA GLU A 79 -16.78 -31.63 -50.33
C GLU A 79 -15.95 -30.36 -50.53
N TYR A 80 -16.58 -29.26 -50.95
CA TYR A 80 -15.93 -27.96 -51.06
C TYR A 80 -15.34 -27.52 -49.72
N LEU A 81 -16.08 -27.70 -48.63
CA LEU A 81 -15.61 -27.38 -47.28
C LEU A 81 -14.39 -28.21 -46.88
N HIS A 82 -14.42 -29.52 -47.14
CA HIS A 82 -13.29 -30.41 -46.86
C HIS A 82 -12.05 -30.05 -47.70
N GLY A 83 -12.24 -29.63 -48.96
CA GLY A 83 -11.16 -29.17 -49.82
C GLY A 83 -10.52 -27.85 -49.36
N GLN A 84 -11.29 -26.96 -48.74
CA GLN A 84 -10.78 -25.69 -48.19
C GLN A 84 -10.15 -25.86 -46.80
N THR A 85 -10.62 -26.84 -46.02
CA THR A 85 -10.16 -27.10 -44.65
C THR A 85 -9.13 -28.23 -44.62
N THR A 86 -8.06 -28.14 -45.42
CA THR A 86 -7.03 -29.19 -45.41
C THR A 86 -6.25 -29.15 -44.10
N PRO A 87 -6.02 -30.31 -43.43
CA PRO A 87 -5.20 -30.38 -42.20
C PRO A 87 -3.82 -29.76 -42.36
N ILE A 88 -3.25 -29.82 -43.57
CA ILE A 88 -1.95 -29.23 -43.92
C ILE A 88 -1.99 -27.70 -43.84
N GLY A 89 -3.09 -27.06 -44.26
CA GLY A 89 -3.25 -25.61 -44.16
C GLY A 89 -3.22 -25.13 -42.71
N VAL A 90 -3.99 -25.80 -41.84
CA VAL A 90 -4.02 -25.51 -40.40
C VAL A 90 -2.64 -25.72 -39.76
N LEU A 91 -1.95 -26.81 -40.07
CA LEU A 91 -0.61 -27.08 -39.54
C LEU A 91 0.44 -26.06 -40.04
N ARG A 92 0.32 -25.56 -41.27
CA ARG A 92 1.19 -24.50 -41.79
C ARG A 92 0.97 -23.18 -41.08
N GLU A 93 -0.29 -22.85 -40.78
CA GLU A 93 -0.62 -21.63 -40.04
C GLU A 93 -0.12 -21.72 -38.60
N LEU A 94 -0.36 -22.84 -37.91
CA LEU A 94 0.19 -23.09 -36.59
C LEU A 94 1.72 -23.00 -36.57
N ARG A 95 2.40 -23.51 -37.60
CA ARG A 95 3.87 -23.40 -37.73
C ARG A 95 4.32 -21.94 -37.89
N ARG A 96 3.57 -21.10 -38.60
CA ARG A 96 3.87 -19.66 -38.73
C ARG A 96 3.70 -18.96 -37.40
N GLU A 97 2.61 -19.22 -36.68
CA GLU A 97 2.38 -18.66 -35.34
C GLU A 97 3.48 -19.06 -34.36
N LEU A 98 3.90 -20.33 -34.38
CA LEU A 98 5.02 -20.81 -33.55
C LEU A 98 6.36 -20.17 -33.93
N ALA A 99 6.59 -19.86 -35.21
CA ALA A 99 7.80 -19.16 -35.63
C ALA A 99 7.84 -17.72 -35.07
N VAL A 100 6.72 -16.99 -35.17
CA VAL A 100 6.59 -15.64 -34.59
C VAL A 100 6.77 -15.69 -33.08
N ALA A 101 6.15 -16.66 -32.39
CA ALA A 101 6.31 -16.84 -30.95
C ALA A 101 7.76 -17.14 -30.57
N ARG A 102 8.47 -17.95 -31.38
CA ARG A 102 9.88 -18.26 -31.15
C ARG A 102 10.79 -17.05 -31.33
N GLU A 103 10.50 -16.17 -32.28
CA GLU A 103 11.23 -14.91 -32.48
C GLU A 103 11.01 -13.92 -31.33
N GLY A 104 9.82 -13.92 -30.71
CA GLY A 104 9.51 -13.10 -29.53
C GLY A 104 10.04 -13.65 -28.20
N ALA A 105 10.39 -14.93 -28.13
CA ALA A 105 10.82 -15.56 -26.87
C ALA A 105 12.10 -14.93 -26.25
N PRO A 106 13.15 -14.58 -27.00
CA PRO A 106 14.36 -13.97 -26.43
C PRO A 106 14.11 -12.59 -25.80
N SER A 107 13.29 -11.74 -26.43
CA SER A 107 12.98 -10.42 -25.90
C SER A 107 12.11 -10.53 -24.64
N PHE A 108 11.15 -11.45 -24.62
CA PHE A 108 10.37 -11.77 -23.44
C PHE A 108 11.26 -12.24 -22.27
N LEU A 109 12.19 -13.17 -22.51
CA LEU A 109 13.12 -13.65 -21.48
C LEU A 109 14.03 -12.53 -20.96
N THR A 110 14.47 -11.64 -21.84
CA THR A 110 15.28 -10.47 -21.46
C THR A 110 14.49 -9.52 -20.57
N ALA A 111 13.23 -9.22 -20.92
CA ALA A 111 12.36 -8.38 -20.12
C ALA A 111 12.10 -8.99 -18.72
N LEU A 112 11.82 -10.30 -18.67
CA LEU A 112 11.64 -11.02 -17.41
C LEU A 112 12.90 -10.97 -16.53
N GLN A 113 14.08 -11.16 -17.13
CA GLN A 113 15.36 -11.07 -16.43
C GLN A 113 15.59 -9.66 -15.85
N GLN A 114 15.28 -8.61 -16.61
CA GLN A 114 15.40 -7.22 -16.16
C GLN A 114 14.44 -6.93 -14.99
N GLU A 115 13.20 -7.40 -15.07
CA GLU A 115 12.21 -7.22 -14.01
C GLU A 115 12.65 -7.90 -12.70
N TRP A 116 13.21 -9.11 -12.80
CA TRP A 116 13.78 -9.81 -11.64
C TRP A 116 14.99 -9.08 -11.04
N GLN A 117 15.90 -8.58 -11.88
CA GLN A 117 17.05 -7.81 -11.39
C GLN A 117 16.60 -6.53 -10.66
N GLU A 118 15.59 -5.83 -11.19
CA GLU A 118 15.03 -4.65 -10.55
C GLU A 118 14.33 -4.97 -9.22
N SER A 119 13.62 -6.10 -9.15
CA SER A 119 13.02 -6.59 -7.92
C SER A 119 14.07 -6.94 -6.86
N ALA A 120 15.14 -7.65 -7.27
CA ALA A 120 16.25 -8.01 -6.39
C ALA A 120 16.96 -6.75 -5.84
N ARG A 121 17.18 -5.75 -6.69
CA ARG A 121 17.77 -4.46 -6.28
C ARG A 121 16.92 -3.76 -5.22
N ARG A 122 15.61 -3.65 -5.45
CA ARG A 122 14.67 -3.03 -4.49
C ARG A 122 14.66 -3.77 -3.15
N MET A 123 14.67 -5.10 -3.17
CA MET A 123 14.73 -5.90 -1.96
C MET A 123 16.05 -5.70 -1.19
N HIS A 124 17.18 -5.65 -1.91
CA HIS A 124 18.47 -5.38 -1.31
C HIS A 124 18.51 -4.01 -0.62
N GLU A 125 18.01 -2.97 -1.26
CA GLU A 125 17.90 -1.62 -0.67
C GLU A 125 17.01 -1.62 0.58
N GLN A 126 15.89 -2.35 0.57
CA GLN A 126 15.02 -2.46 1.75
C GLN A 126 15.71 -3.16 2.92
N VAL A 127 16.42 -4.26 2.65
CA VAL A 127 17.19 -4.99 3.66
C VAL A 127 18.29 -4.10 4.23
N GLN A 128 19.04 -3.39 3.38
CA GLN A 128 20.08 -2.47 3.83
C GLN A 128 19.51 -1.35 4.73
N ARG A 129 18.37 -0.76 4.35
CA ARG A 129 17.69 0.24 5.19
C ARG A 129 17.22 -0.33 6.52
N ALA A 130 16.74 -1.57 6.54
CA ALA A 130 16.33 -2.24 7.77
C ALA A 130 17.52 -2.49 8.70
N VAL A 131 18.64 -2.97 8.16
CA VAL A 131 19.89 -3.16 8.91
C VAL A 131 20.37 -1.82 9.49
N GLN A 132 20.46 -0.77 8.69
CA GLN A 132 20.85 0.57 9.16
C GLN A 132 19.96 1.10 10.29
N ARG A 133 18.65 0.82 10.25
CA ARG A 133 17.72 1.20 11.33
C ARG A 133 17.95 0.40 12.61
N LEU A 134 18.28 -0.89 12.48
CA LEU A 134 18.62 -1.73 13.62
C LEU A 134 19.93 -1.28 14.25
N ASP A 135 20.95 -0.95 13.45
CA ASP A 135 22.23 -0.42 13.92
C ASP A 135 22.02 0.90 14.67
N ALA A 136 21.28 1.85 14.07
CA ALA A 136 20.96 3.12 14.73
C ALA A 136 20.08 2.97 15.98
N LEU A 137 19.30 1.89 16.09
CA LEU A 137 18.57 1.57 17.32
C LEU A 137 19.53 0.99 18.37
N ALA A 138 20.43 0.09 17.97
CA ALA A 138 21.44 -0.49 18.84
C ALA A 138 22.33 0.60 19.45
N ASP A 139 22.81 1.54 18.63
CA ASP A 139 23.62 2.68 19.09
C ASP A 139 22.85 3.53 20.10
N ARG A 140 21.56 3.83 19.82
CA ARG A 140 20.72 4.60 20.76
C ARG A 140 20.46 3.86 22.06
N VAL A 141 20.29 2.54 22.02
CA VAL A 141 20.14 1.71 23.22
C VAL A 141 21.44 1.69 24.00
N GLU A 142 22.59 1.56 23.34
CA GLU A 142 23.88 1.60 24.00
C GLU A 142 24.15 2.97 24.64
N ASP A 143 23.82 4.07 23.96
CA ASP A 143 23.88 5.41 24.53
C ASP A 143 22.91 5.59 25.70
N ALA A 144 21.68 5.05 25.61
CA ALA A 144 20.74 5.07 26.74
C ALA A 144 21.26 4.26 27.93
N LEU A 145 21.87 3.09 27.70
CA LEU A 145 22.48 2.28 28.73
C LEU A 145 23.70 2.98 29.34
N ARG A 146 24.58 3.58 28.53
CA ARG A 146 25.69 4.41 29.03
C ARG A 146 25.18 5.59 29.84
N ARG A 147 24.11 6.27 29.38
CA ARG A 147 23.46 7.33 30.17
C ARG A 147 22.89 6.79 31.46
N ALA A 148 22.25 5.63 31.45
CA ALA A 148 21.71 4.99 32.65
C ALA A 148 22.81 4.57 33.63
N ASP A 149 23.96 4.09 33.15
CA ASP A 149 25.13 3.78 33.98
C ASP A 149 25.81 5.05 34.50
N ILE A 150 25.87 6.11 33.70
CA ILE A 150 26.40 7.42 34.09
C ILE A 150 25.45 8.11 35.09
N LEU A 151 24.15 7.99 34.92
CA LEU A 151 23.11 8.49 35.84
C LEU A 151 22.89 7.55 37.02
N GLY A 152 23.39 6.31 36.93
CA GLY A 152 23.17 5.20 37.84
C GLY A 152 24.44 4.77 38.56
N GLN A 153 25.04 5.67 39.33
CA GLN A 153 25.24 5.23 40.71
C GLN A 153 23.86 5.28 41.36
N PRO A 154 23.35 4.16 41.90
CA PRO A 154 22.02 4.15 42.47
C PRO A 154 21.99 5.22 43.57
N LEU A 155 21.17 6.25 43.37
CA LEU A 155 20.63 7.02 44.47
C LEU A 155 20.22 5.99 45.53
N PRO A 156 20.70 6.08 46.78
CA PRO A 156 20.33 5.11 47.79
C PRO A 156 18.81 5.03 47.81
N ASN A 157 18.26 3.86 47.50
CA ASN A 157 16.83 3.55 47.38
C ASN A 157 15.98 3.95 48.61
N GLY A 158 16.58 4.54 49.65
CA GLY A 158 15.90 5.15 50.79
C GLY A 158 15.30 6.53 50.52
N VAL A 159 15.76 7.30 49.53
CA VAL A 159 15.33 8.71 49.34
C VAL A 159 13.99 8.83 48.62
N LEU A 160 13.82 8.12 47.50
CA LEU A 160 12.54 8.05 46.80
C LEU A 160 11.48 7.26 47.60
N LYS A 161 11.90 6.46 48.60
CA LYS A 161 10.99 5.86 49.59
C LYS A 161 10.59 6.83 50.71
N SER A 162 11.42 7.85 51.00
CA SER A 162 11.17 8.80 52.10
C SER A 162 10.42 10.06 51.65
N VAL A 163 10.40 10.36 50.35
CA VAL A 163 9.63 11.46 49.76
C VAL A 163 8.69 10.89 48.68
N PRO A 164 7.44 10.53 49.03
CA PRO A 164 6.51 9.83 48.13
C PRO A 164 6.20 10.59 46.83
N TRP A 165 6.24 11.92 46.88
CA TRP A 165 6.00 12.80 45.74
C TRP A 165 7.27 13.16 44.94
N GLY A 166 8.44 12.71 45.39
CA GLY A 166 9.72 13.11 44.81
C GLY A 166 9.88 12.72 43.34
N GLN A 167 9.32 11.58 42.92
CA GLN A 167 9.33 11.17 41.51
C GLN A 167 8.53 12.14 40.64
N VAL A 168 7.34 12.55 41.10
CA VAL A 168 6.47 13.49 40.35
C VAL A 168 7.15 14.85 40.19
N ALA A 169 7.89 15.31 41.21
CA ALA A 169 8.67 16.53 41.12
C ALA A 169 9.79 16.43 40.06
N LEU A 170 10.49 15.30 39.97
CA LEU A 170 11.54 15.08 38.96
C LEU A 170 10.96 14.96 37.55
N ASP A 171 9.86 14.21 37.39
CA ASP A 171 9.17 14.04 36.11
C ASP A 171 8.66 15.39 35.58
N TYR A 172 8.18 16.27 36.47
CA TYR A 172 7.76 17.61 36.11
C TYR A 172 8.94 18.49 35.63
N LEU A 173 10.09 18.42 36.30
CA LEU A 173 11.29 19.14 35.88
C LEU A 173 11.81 18.64 34.52
N ASP A 174 11.76 17.33 34.28
CA ASP A 174 12.11 16.74 32.97
C ASP A 174 11.15 17.20 31.87
N HIS A 175 9.84 17.16 32.12
CA HIS A 175 8.84 17.60 31.16
C HIS A 175 8.98 19.09 30.82
N ARG A 176 9.27 19.93 31.82
CA ARG A 176 9.52 21.37 31.63
C ARG A 176 10.76 21.62 30.76
N TYR A 177 11.83 20.86 30.98
CA TYR A 177 13.05 20.94 30.19
C TYR A 177 12.79 20.55 28.72
N GLU A 178 12.08 19.44 28.50
CA GLU A 178 11.68 18.98 27.16
C GLU A 178 10.75 19.98 26.44
N ALA A 179 9.90 20.70 27.19
CA ALA A 179 9.02 21.73 26.67
C ALA A 179 9.75 23.04 26.27
N GLY A 180 11.08 23.09 26.42
CA GLY A 180 11.90 24.22 25.97
C GLY A 180 11.90 25.42 26.92
N ALA A 181 11.60 25.21 28.20
CA ALA A 181 11.76 26.21 29.26
C ALA A 181 12.99 25.88 30.13
N PRO A 182 14.22 26.19 29.68
CA PRO A 182 15.45 25.85 30.38
C PRO A 182 15.73 26.72 31.62
N GLU A 183 14.88 27.72 31.89
CA GLU A 183 15.01 28.58 33.07
C GLU A 183 14.75 27.78 34.36
N ASN A 184 15.48 28.14 35.43
CA ASN A 184 15.37 27.46 36.71
C ASN A 184 13.92 27.49 37.23
N CYS A 185 13.39 26.34 37.64
CA CYS A 185 12.00 26.22 38.07
C CYS A 185 11.81 26.88 39.43
N PRO A 186 10.93 27.89 39.58
CA PRO A 186 10.67 28.50 40.88
C PRO A 186 9.94 27.52 41.80
N LEU A 187 10.32 27.48 43.08
CA LEU A 187 9.75 26.56 44.07
C LEU A 187 8.20 26.61 44.19
N PRO A 188 7.54 27.78 44.10
CA PRO A 188 6.07 27.84 44.10
C PRO A 188 5.42 27.08 42.93
N GLU A 189 6.04 27.13 41.75
CA GLU A 189 5.53 26.45 40.57
C GLU A 189 5.69 24.93 40.71
N LEU A 190 6.86 24.50 41.21
CA LEU A 190 7.08 23.09 41.54
C LEU A 190 6.09 22.60 42.60
N PHE A 191 5.83 23.38 43.65
CA PHE A 191 4.84 23.04 44.66
C PHE A 191 3.44 22.91 44.07
N ALA A 192 3.02 23.85 43.20
CA ALA A 192 1.72 23.77 42.53
C ALA A 192 1.58 22.50 41.68
N ALA A 193 2.63 22.15 40.92
CA ALA A 193 2.65 20.95 40.08
C ALA A 193 2.54 19.65 40.90
N VAL A 194 3.24 19.59 42.04
CA VAL A 194 3.21 18.44 42.94
C VAL A 194 1.87 18.37 43.70
N ARG A 195 1.34 19.51 44.17
CA ARG A 195 0.06 19.55 44.91
C ARG A 195 -1.13 19.13 44.06
N ASN A 196 -1.07 19.32 42.74
CA ASN A 196 -2.08 18.78 41.81
C ASN A 196 -2.18 17.25 41.89
N HIS A 197 -1.08 16.55 42.20
CA HIS A 197 -1.04 15.10 42.33
C HIS A 197 -1.18 14.65 43.80
N PHE A 198 -0.78 15.49 44.75
CA PHE A 198 -0.86 15.25 46.18
C PHE A 198 -1.56 16.41 46.90
N PRO A 199 -2.91 16.46 46.93
CA PRO A 199 -3.67 17.57 47.50
C PRO A 199 -3.43 17.79 49.00
N GLU A 200 -3.10 16.73 49.73
CA GLU A 200 -2.82 16.75 51.17
C GLU A 200 -1.41 17.28 51.51
N LEU A 201 -0.56 17.52 50.51
CA LEU A 201 0.82 17.95 50.74
C LEU A 201 0.87 19.36 51.31
N THR A 202 1.40 19.48 52.54
CA THR A 202 1.61 20.78 53.16
C THR A 202 2.90 21.44 52.68
N LEU A 203 2.97 22.76 52.79
CA LEU A 203 4.17 23.53 52.41
C LEU A 203 5.41 23.11 53.19
N VAL A 204 5.26 22.78 54.48
CA VAL A 204 6.36 22.34 55.35
C VAL A 204 6.90 20.99 54.90
N GLU A 205 6.02 20.03 54.62
CA GLU A 205 6.41 18.71 54.10
C GLU A 205 7.07 18.79 52.73
N PHE A 206 6.60 19.72 51.88
CA PHE A 206 7.24 20.02 50.62
C PHE A 206 8.67 20.53 50.82
N GLN A 207 8.86 21.58 51.64
CA GLN A 207 10.19 22.16 51.90
C GLN A 207 11.17 21.15 52.50
N ASP A 208 10.70 20.32 53.44
CA ASP A 208 11.52 19.26 54.05
C ASP A 208 11.88 18.17 53.04
N GLY A 209 10.95 17.78 52.18
CA GLY A 209 11.23 16.80 51.13
C GLY A 209 12.19 17.35 50.06
N VAL A 210 12.03 18.63 49.67
CA VAL A 210 12.94 19.30 48.73
C VAL A 210 14.35 19.39 49.32
N ARG A 211 14.50 19.74 50.60
CA ARG A 211 15.79 19.71 51.32
C ARG A 211 16.43 18.33 51.28
N ARG A 212 15.67 17.27 51.61
CA ARG A 212 16.18 15.89 51.55
C ARG A 212 16.61 15.49 50.14
N MET A 213 15.81 15.83 49.13
CA MET A 213 16.16 15.56 47.74
C MET A 213 17.41 16.33 47.30
N HIS A 214 17.60 17.56 47.80
CA HIS A 214 18.81 18.35 47.59
C HIS A 214 20.04 17.73 48.26
N ASP A 215 19.93 17.36 49.54
CA ASP A 215 21.01 16.72 50.30
C ASP A 215 21.46 15.41 49.66
N HIS A 216 20.53 14.71 49.01
CA HIS A 216 20.77 13.47 48.27
C HIS A 216 21.09 13.66 46.79
N ARG A 217 21.28 14.90 46.34
CA ARG A 217 21.64 15.27 44.95
C ARG A 217 20.62 14.84 43.88
N ALA A 218 19.39 14.51 44.29
CA ALA A 218 18.31 14.20 43.35
C ALA A 218 17.82 15.47 42.62
N LEU A 219 17.87 16.62 43.29
CA LEU A 219 17.64 17.94 42.70
C LEU A 219 18.69 18.94 43.20
N HIS A 220 18.93 20.01 42.45
CA HIS A 220 19.81 21.10 42.81
C HIS A 220 19.00 22.35 43.16
N LEU A 221 19.26 22.93 44.33
CA LEU A 221 18.63 24.18 44.75
C LEU A 221 19.54 25.36 44.38
N ILE A 222 18.95 26.37 43.77
CA ILE A 222 19.67 27.52 43.23
C ILE A 222 19.31 28.76 44.05
N PRO A 223 20.32 29.55 44.46
CA PRO A 223 20.10 30.77 45.21
C PRO A 223 19.34 31.79 44.39
N PHE A 224 18.50 32.58 45.07
CA PHE A 224 17.88 33.73 44.47
C PHE A 224 18.94 34.82 44.20
N PRO A 225 19.06 35.35 42.97
CA PRO A 225 20.16 36.24 42.59
C PRO A 225 20.01 37.67 43.13
N GLU A 226 18.82 38.06 43.55
CA GLU A 226 18.50 39.42 44.03
C GLU A 226 18.39 39.49 45.57
N PRO A 227 18.38 40.70 46.16
CA PRO A 227 18.17 40.85 47.59
C PRO A 227 16.84 40.23 48.04
N PRO A 228 16.74 39.68 49.27
CA PRO A 228 15.53 39.02 49.78
C PRO A 228 14.26 39.89 49.75
N VAL A 229 14.42 41.21 49.65
CA VAL A 229 13.32 42.20 49.57
C VAL A 229 12.55 42.10 48.24
N CYS A 230 13.17 41.57 47.18
CA CYS A 230 12.59 41.47 45.84
C CYS A 230 11.97 40.09 45.55
N LEU A 231 11.86 39.21 46.55
CA LEU A 231 11.50 37.82 46.34
C LEU A 231 9.98 37.65 46.14
N PRO A 232 9.52 37.06 45.02
CA PRO A 232 8.11 37.16 44.64
C PRO A 232 7.11 36.39 45.52
N GLU A 233 7.50 35.33 46.24
CA GLU A 233 6.66 34.66 47.24
C GLU A 233 7.54 34.04 48.35
N PRO A 234 7.83 34.76 49.44
CA PRO A 234 8.85 34.38 50.42
C PRO A 234 8.55 33.11 51.21
N GLU A 235 7.29 32.71 51.31
CA GLU A 235 6.86 31.50 51.99
C GLU A 235 7.43 30.21 51.39
N TYR A 236 7.79 30.21 50.10
CA TYR A 236 8.34 29.02 49.41
C TYR A 236 9.87 28.95 49.45
N ALA A 237 10.53 30.02 49.86
CA ALA A 237 11.98 30.07 49.90
C ALA A 237 12.54 29.13 50.97
N ILE A 238 13.61 28.41 50.62
CA ILE A 238 14.32 27.53 51.54
C ILE A 238 15.57 28.27 52.03
N LEU A 239 15.68 28.43 53.34
CA LEU A 239 16.89 28.96 53.97
C LEU A 239 17.91 27.83 54.17
N ASP A 240 19.12 28.05 53.67
CA ASP A 240 20.31 27.25 53.96
C ASP A 240 21.43 28.18 54.45
N GLY A 241 21.59 28.25 55.77
CA GLY A 241 22.49 29.19 56.43
C GLY A 241 22.13 30.66 56.14
N ALA A 242 23.02 31.36 55.42
CA ALA A 242 22.84 32.76 55.02
C ALA A 242 22.27 32.92 53.60
N THR A 243 21.98 31.81 52.91
CA THR A 243 21.57 31.81 51.50
C THR A 243 20.07 31.51 51.37
N VAL A 244 19.38 32.28 50.53
CA VAL A 244 17.97 32.07 50.19
C VAL A 244 17.90 31.28 48.89
N LEU A 245 17.45 30.02 48.98
CA LEU A 245 17.26 29.13 47.83
C LEU A 245 15.82 29.24 47.34
N TYR A 246 15.63 29.53 46.05
CA TYR A 246 14.30 29.83 45.49
C TYR A 246 13.97 29.07 44.21
N PHE A 247 14.99 28.54 43.52
CA PHE A 247 14.77 27.76 42.31
C PHE A 247 15.28 26.33 42.47
N ALA A 248 14.63 25.40 41.78
CA ALA A 248 15.02 24.02 41.66
C ALA A 248 15.41 23.72 40.21
N ALA A 249 16.50 23.00 40.03
CA ALA A 249 16.90 22.41 38.77
C ALA A 249 17.22 20.94 38.98
N LYS A 250 17.10 20.13 37.94
CA LYS A 250 17.63 18.77 37.98
C LYS A 250 19.16 18.86 37.95
N THR A 251 19.84 18.04 38.74
CA THR A 251 21.31 18.04 38.80
C THR A 251 21.89 17.61 37.44
N GLU A 252 22.34 18.57 36.62
CA GLU A 252 23.06 18.27 35.37
C GLU A 252 24.51 17.87 35.68
N LYS A 253 24.98 16.78 35.06
CA LYS A 253 26.34 16.27 35.27
C LYS A 253 27.34 17.08 34.44
N ARG A 254 28.26 17.76 35.11
CA ARG A 254 29.46 18.38 34.51
C ARG A 254 30.51 17.33 34.16
#